data_AF-A0A1Z9SEG6-F1
#
_entry.id   AF-A0A1Z9SEG6-F1
#
_cell.length_a   1.000
_cell.length_b   1.000
_cell.length_c   1.000
_cell.angle_alpha   90.00
_cell.angle_beta   90.00
_cell.angle_gamma   90.00
#
_symmetry.space_group_name_H-M   'P 1'
#
loop_
_entity.id
_entity.type
_entity.pdbx_description
1 polymer ?
#
loop_
_entity_poly.entity_id
_entity_poly.type
_entity_poly.pdbx_seq_one_letter_code
_entity_poly.pdbx_strand_id
1 'polypeptide(L)'
;MDTKKIELIGDNHEFFSLNTPLRKDAFDKSDDVKIKNIQKHFRKIVDELGLDLKDDSISGTPYRVAKMFVKEIFSGLNPQNKPKISLFDNKYNYNKMLIEKNINLNSTCEHHFLPITGKAHVSYISSGKVIGLSKLNRIVKYYSQRPQVQERLTTQIYNELKDILDTDSVMVVLEAKHLCVSSRGIKDYSSSTITEMYGGDFNIYNKRDEFYKLLNSVNI
;
A
#
# COMPACT_ATOMS: atom_id res chain seq x y z
N MET A 1 11.81 -12.07 -23.79
CA MET A 1 11.80 -10.59 -23.92
C MET A 1 13.24 -10.13 -23.84
N ASP A 2 13.64 -9.18 -24.69
CA ASP A 2 14.96 -8.55 -24.65
C ASP A 2 15.17 -7.85 -23.29
N THR A 3 16.34 -8.05 -22.66
CA THR A 3 16.66 -7.49 -21.33
C THR A 3 16.55 -5.97 -21.31
N LYS A 4 16.99 -5.32 -22.40
CA LYS A 4 16.85 -3.86 -22.57
C LYS A 4 15.40 -3.41 -22.56
N LYS A 5 14.50 -4.22 -23.11
CA LYS A 5 13.07 -3.92 -23.14
C LYS A 5 12.43 -4.07 -21.75
N ILE A 6 12.91 -5.02 -20.93
CA ILE A 6 12.45 -5.19 -19.54
C ILE A 6 12.88 -4.00 -18.68
N GLU A 7 14.14 -3.57 -18.82
CA GLU A 7 14.68 -2.39 -18.15
C GLU A 7 13.89 -1.13 -18.55
N LEU A 8 13.71 -0.90 -19.86
CA LEU A 8 12.98 0.27 -20.37
C LEU A 8 11.52 0.32 -19.86
N ILE A 9 10.81 -0.81 -19.83
CA ILE A 9 9.43 -0.86 -19.33
C ILE A 9 9.39 -0.62 -17.81
N GLY A 10 10.36 -1.16 -17.06
CA GLY A 10 10.50 -0.93 -15.63
C GLY A 10 10.81 0.52 -15.28
N ASP A 11 11.64 1.17 -16.10
CA ASP A 11 12.09 2.56 -15.89
C ASP A 11 11.04 3.59 -16.35
N ASN A 12 10.27 3.30 -17.40
CA ASN A 12 9.32 4.25 -17.98
C ASN A 12 7.94 4.29 -17.30
N HIS A 13 7.67 3.40 -16.34
CA HIS A 13 6.39 3.36 -15.58
C HIS A 13 5.10 3.38 -16.47
N GLU A 14 5.15 2.87 -17.71
CA GLU A 14 4.11 3.10 -18.73
C GLU A 14 2.76 2.39 -18.50
N PHE A 15 2.62 1.54 -17.47
CA PHE A 15 1.40 0.78 -17.19
C PHE A 15 0.69 1.23 -15.92
N PHE A 16 -0.04 2.35 -15.99
CA PHE A 16 -0.93 2.81 -14.92
C PHE A 16 -2.28 2.07 -14.94
N SER A 17 -2.27 0.77 -14.62
CA SER A 17 -3.52 0.12 -14.22
C SER A 17 -3.93 0.65 -12.85
N LEU A 18 -5.13 1.21 -12.70
CA LEU A 18 -5.69 1.63 -11.41
C LEU A 18 -5.81 0.45 -10.42
N ASN A 19 -5.99 -0.75 -10.96
CA ASN A 19 -6.03 -1.99 -10.20
C ASN A 19 -4.66 -2.65 -10.17
N THR A 20 -4.34 -3.33 -9.06
CA THR A 20 -3.14 -4.18 -9.00
C THR A 20 -3.26 -5.28 -10.06
N PRO A 21 -2.25 -5.49 -10.93
CA PRO A 21 -2.36 -6.37 -12.09
C PRO A 21 -2.34 -7.84 -11.67
N LEU A 22 -3.51 -8.41 -11.42
CA LEU A 22 -3.69 -9.82 -11.08
C LEU A 22 -3.98 -10.65 -12.32
N ARG A 23 -3.44 -11.87 -12.35
CA ARG A 23 -3.84 -12.90 -13.32
C ARG A 23 -5.26 -13.40 -13.02
N LYS A 24 -5.95 -13.90 -14.06
CA LYS A 24 -7.30 -14.48 -13.92
C LYS A 24 -7.35 -15.67 -12.96
N ASP A 25 -6.27 -16.44 -12.89
CA ASP A 25 -6.12 -17.66 -12.07
C ASP A 25 -5.33 -17.41 -10.76
N ALA A 26 -5.22 -16.15 -10.31
CA ALA A 26 -4.38 -15.79 -9.17
C ALA A 26 -4.73 -16.51 -7.85
N PHE A 27 -5.96 -17.03 -7.73
CA PHE A 27 -6.49 -17.66 -6.51
C PHE A 27 -6.83 -19.15 -6.66
N ASP A 28 -6.51 -19.78 -7.79
CA ASP A 28 -6.79 -21.21 -8.04
C ASP A 28 -5.97 -22.14 -7.13
N LYS A 29 -4.77 -21.69 -6.74
CA LYS A 29 -3.88 -22.42 -5.84
C LYS A 29 -4.10 -21.98 -4.39
N SER A 30 -4.19 -22.96 -3.49
CA SER A 30 -4.17 -22.70 -2.06
C SER A 30 -2.86 -22.04 -1.63
N ASP A 31 -2.91 -21.34 -0.50
CA ASP A 31 -1.73 -20.68 0.05
C ASP A 31 -0.59 -21.66 0.32
N ASP A 32 -0.87 -22.88 0.80
CA ASP A 32 0.16 -23.89 1.07
C ASP A 32 0.87 -24.34 -0.20
N VAL A 33 0.12 -24.48 -1.30
CA VAL A 33 0.70 -24.78 -2.62
C VAL A 33 1.55 -23.60 -3.11
N LYS A 34 1.11 -22.36 -2.91
CA LYS A 34 1.91 -21.16 -3.25
C LYS A 34 3.21 -21.11 -2.43
N ILE A 35 3.14 -21.32 -1.12
CA ILE A 35 4.30 -21.31 -0.22
C ILE A 35 5.30 -22.39 -0.63
N LYS A 36 4.85 -23.63 -0.85
CA LYS A 36 5.71 -24.74 -1.28
C LYS A 36 6.45 -24.43 -2.59
N ASN A 37 5.74 -23.85 -3.56
CA ASN A 37 6.33 -23.50 -4.85
C ASN A 37 7.33 -22.35 -4.73
N ILE A 38 6.96 -21.26 -4.05
CA ILE A 38 7.85 -20.10 -3.86
C ILE A 38 9.10 -20.51 -3.08
N GLN A 39 8.97 -21.33 -2.04
CA GLN A 39 10.10 -21.87 -1.28
C GLN A 39 11.08 -22.61 -2.18
N LYS A 40 10.58 -23.46 -3.09
CA LYS A 40 11.43 -24.18 -4.07
C LYS A 40 12.17 -23.21 -4.99
N HIS A 41 11.51 -22.14 -5.46
CA HIS A 41 12.15 -21.13 -6.30
C HIS A 41 13.17 -20.31 -5.53
N PHE A 42 12.86 -19.91 -4.31
CA PHE A 42 13.76 -19.10 -3.49
C PHE A 42 15.00 -19.88 -3.05
N ARG A 43 14.88 -21.19 -2.81
CA ARG A 43 16.05 -22.07 -2.61
C ARG A 43 17.02 -21.97 -3.79
N LYS A 44 16.52 -22.05 -5.03
CA LYS A 44 17.37 -21.90 -6.22
C LYS A 44 18.05 -20.53 -6.30
N ILE A 45 17.36 -19.45 -5.89
CA ILE A 45 17.95 -18.11 -5.82
C ILE A 45 19.10 -18.09 -4.81
N VAL A 46 18.90 -18.65 -3.62
CA VAL A 46 19.92 -18.73 -2.57
C VAL A 46 21.13 -19.56 -3.04
N ASP A 47 20.88 -20.69 -3.70
CA ASP A 47 21.93 -21.55 -4.27
C ASP A 47 22.73 -20.80 -5.35
N GLU A 48 22.05 -20.05 -6.24
CA GLU A 48 22.69 -19.25 -7.30
C GLU A 48 23.54 -18.10 -6.74
N LEU A 49 23.15 -17.56 -5.58
CA LEU A 49 23.93 -16.56 -4.84
C LEU A 49 25.13 -17.19 -4.09
N GLY A 50 25.30 -18.50 -4.13
CA GLY A 50 26.42 -19.21 -3.49
C GLY A 50 26.28 -19.34 -1.97
N LEU A 51 25.07 -19.23 -1.42
CA LEU A 51 24.83 -19.30 0.03
C LEU A 51 24.58 -20.75 0.48
N ASP A 52 25.25 -21.19 1.55
CA ASP A 52 25.15 -22.56 2.06
C ASP A 52 23.90 -22.77 2.93
N LEU A 53 22.87 -23.40 2.37
CA LEU A 53 21.64 -23.76 3.10
C LEU A 53 21.81 -24.85 4.16
N LYS A 54 23.01 -25.39 4.36
CA LYS A 54 23.33 -26.21 5.53
C LYS A 54 23.55 -25.38 6.78
N ASP A 55 23.83 -24.08 6.65
CA ASP A 55 23.93 -23.17 7.79
C ASP A 55 22.55 -23.00 8.45
N ASP A 56 22.50 -23.23 9.77
CA ASP A 56 21.25 -23.23 10.54
C ASP A 56 20.50 -21.88 10.48
N SER A 57 21.23 -20.76 10.34
CA SER A 57 20.63 -19.41 10.27
C SER A 57 19.79 -19.22 9.01
N ILE A 58 20.27 -19.73 7.86
CA ILE A 58 19.64 -19.50 6.55
C ILE A 58 18.92 -20.71 5.95
N SER A 59 19.09 -21.90 6.53
CA SER A 59 18.40 -23.14 6.10
C SER A 59 16.88 -22.97 5.96
N GLY A 60 16.26 -22.20 6.87
CA GLY A 60 14.82 -21.89 6.86
C GLY A 60 14.41 -20.65 6.04
N THR A 61 15.36 -19.89 5.49
CA THR A 61 15.08 -18.63 4.78
C THR A 61 14.13 -18.80 3.60
N PRO A 62 14.27 -19.82 2.72
CA PRO A 62 13.34 -20.01 1.60
C PRO A 62 11.88 -20.17 2.03
N TYR A 63 11.63 -20.86 3.14
CA TYR A 63 10.28 -21.01 3.70
C TYR A 63 9.78 -19.69 4.29
N ARG A 64 10.61 -18.99 5.09
CA ARG A 64 10.24 -17.70 5.70
C ARG A 64 9.87 -16.67 4.65
N VAL A 65 10.62 -16.56 3.56
CA VAL A 65 10.31 -15.64 2.44
C VAL A 65 9.00 -16.04 1.75
N ALA A 66 8.80 -17.33 1.48
CA ALA A 66 7.58 -17.81 0.85
C ALA A 66 6.34 -17.53 1.72
N LYS A 67 6.42 -17.80 3.03
CA LYS A 67 5.36 -17.50 4.00
C LYS A 67 5.10 -16.00 4.07
N MET A 68 6.15 -15.18 4.16
CA MET A 68 6.04 -13.72 4.21
C MET A 68 5.29 -13.17 2.99
N PHE A 69 5.64 -13.60 1.78
CA PHE A 69 4.95 -13.17 0.57
C PHE A 69 3.47 -13.58 0.56
N VAL A 70 3.15 -14.82 0.91
CA VAL A 70 1.78 -15.33 0.78
C VAL A 70 0.85 -14.89 1.92
N LYS A 71 1.35 -14.91 3.16
CA LYS A 71 0.53 -14.72 4.37
C LYS A 71 0.65 -13.33 4.99
N GLU A 72 1.68 -12.56 4.66
CA GLU A 72 2.02 -11.34 5.38
C GLU A 72 1.99 -10.11 4.46
N ILE A 73 3.08 -9.83 3.73
CA ILE A 73 3.26 -8.53 3.07
C ILE A 73 2.45 -8.37 1.79
N PHE A 74 1.97 -9.45 1.17
CA PHE A 74 1.06 -9.40 0.01
C PHE A 74 -0.35 -9.94 0.31
N SER A 75 -0.71 -10.05 1.59
CA SER A 75 -2.03 -10.52 2.02
C SER A 75 -3.19 -9.66 1.48
N GLY A 76 -2.94 -8.39 1.18
CA GLY A 76 -3.90 -7.47 0.58
C GLY A 76 -4.28 -7.77 -0.87
N LEU A 77 -3.58 -8.70 -1.54
CA LEU A 77 -3.97 -9.19 -2.86
C LEU A 77 -5.25 -10.03 -2.80
N ASN A 78 -5.45 -10.80 -1.73
CA ASN A 78 -6.63 -11.66 -1.58
C ASN A 78 -7.86 -10.81 -1.20
N PRO A 79 -8.91 -10.76 -2.03
CA PRO A 79 -10.14 -10.03 -1.72
C PRO A 79 -10.81 -10.49 -0.42
N GLN A 80 -10.62 -11.74 0.00
CA GLN A 80 -11.18 -12.25 1.26
C GLN A 80 -10.58 -11.57 2.50
N ASN A 81 -9.39 -10.98 2.38
CA ASN A 81 -8.74 -10.25 3.47
C ASN A 81 -9.21 -8.79 3.58
N LYS A 82 -10.13 -8.35 2.71
CA LYS A 82 -10.69 -7.00 2.75
C LYS A 82 -11.37 -6.75 4.10
N PRO A 83 -11.10 -5.62 4.78
CA PRO A 83 -11.60 -5.41 6.13
C PRO A 83 -13.12 -5.26 6.16
N LYS A 84 -13.77 -5.89 7.15
CA LYS A 84 -15.19 -5.64 7.45
C LYS A 84 -15.37 -4.20 7.91
N ILE A 85 -16.23 -3.47 7.21
CA ILE A 85 -16.52 -2.06 7.46
C ILE A 85 -17.62 -1.92 8.51
N SER A 86 -17.50 -0.91 9.36
CA SER A 86 -18.53 -0.50 10.32
C SER A 86 -18.85 0.97 10.09
N LEU A 87 -20.09 1.26 9.71
CA LEU A 87 -20.63 2.59 9.49
C LEU A 87 -21.68 2.90 10.56
N PHE A 88 -21.74 4.15 10.96
CA PHE A 88 -22.70 4.67 11.93
C PHE A 88 -23.40 5.90 11.35
N ASP A 89 -24.65 6.12 11.72
CA ASP A 89 -25.35 7.35 11.35
C ASP A 89 -24.68 8.56 12.01
N ASN A 90 -24.53 9.66 11.26
CA ASN A 90 -23.98 10.91 11.76
C ASN A 90 -24.99 11.66 12.65
N LYS A 91 -25.39 11.06 13.79
CA LYS A 91 -26.37 11.63 14.72
C LYS A 91 -25.95 12.99 15.31
N TYR A 92 -24.64 13.26 15.32
CA TYR A 92 -24.08 14.51 15.79
C TYR A 92 -24.15 15.64 14.75
N ASN A 93 -24.60 15.34 13.52
CA ASN A 93 -24.55 16.27 12.38
C ASN A 93 -23.16 16.91 12.23
N TYR A 94 -22.11 16.11 12.44
CA TYR A 94 -20.74 16.58 12.32
C TYR A 94 -20.42 16.77 10.83
N ASN A 95 -20.53 18.02 10.38
CA ASN A 95 -20.36 18.42 8.98
C ASN A 95 -19.01 19.13 8.74
N LYS A 96 -18.00 18.72 9.49
CA LYS A 96 -16.63 19.24 9.42
C LYS A 96 -15.68 18.14 8.97
N MET A 97 -14.47 18.56 8.63
CA MET A 97 -13.39 17.67 8.21
C MET A 97 -13.00 16.74 9.36
N LEU A 98 -13.03 15.43 9.13
CA LEU A 98 -12.45 14.44 10.02
C LEU A 98 -11.09 14.02 9.47
N ILE A 99 -10.04 13.99 10.30
CA ILE A 99 -8.69 13.60 9.87
C ILE A 99 -8.18 12.46 10.76
N GLU A 100 -7.81 11.35 10.14
CA GLU A 100 -6.96 10.31 10.73
C GLU A 100 -5.55 10.46 10.13
N LYS A 101 -4.61 11.01 10.92
CA LYS A 101 -3.24 11.27 10.48
C LYS A 101 -2.24 10.28 11.09
N ASN A 102 -1.06 10.19 10.48
CA ASN A 102 0.07 9.37 10.95
C ASN A 102 -0.20 7.85 10.97
N ILE A 103 -1.12 7.38 10.11
CA ILE A 103 -1.39 5.96 9.90
C ILE A 103 -0.11 5.29 9.39
N ASN A 104 0.31 4.20 10.02
CA ASN A 104 1.50 3.46 9.59
C ASN A 104 1.31 2.89 8.18
N LEU A 105 2.17 3.31 7.25
CA LEU A 105 2.22 2.82 5.88
C LEU A 105 3.44 1.92 5.69
N ASN A 106 3.20 0.62 5.56
CA ASN A 106 4.22 -0.37 5.20
C ASN A 106 3.75 -1.09 3.93
N SER A 107 4.50 -0.93 2.85
CA SER A 107 4.22 -1.50 1.54
C SER A 107 5.51 -2.01 0.89
N THR A 108 5.44 -2.36 -0.39
CA THR A 108 6.54 -2.97 -1.12
C THR A 108 6.48 -2.49 -2.57
N CYS A 109 7.56 -1.88 -3.06
CA CYS A 109 7.66 -1.40 -4.43
C CYS A 109 7.59 -2.59 -5.40
N GLU A 110 6.68 -2.55 -6.36
CA GLU A 110 6.50 -3.69 -7.27
C GLU A 110 7.67 -3.92 -8.24
N HIS A 111 8.47 -2.88 -8.51
CA HIS A 111 9.60 -2.99 -9.44
C HIS A 111 10.79 -3.77 -8.86
N HIS A 112 10.98 -3.72 -7.53
CA HIS A 112 12.17 -4.28 -6.87
C HIS A 112 11.85 -5.16 -5.67
N PHE A 113 10.59 -5.22 -5.26
CA PHE A 113 10.12 -5.92 -4.06
C PHE A 113 10.83 -5.45 -2.78
N LEU A 114 11.25 -4.18 -2.77
CA LEU A 114 11.87 -3.52 -1.62
C LEU A 114 10.82 -2.70 -0.85
N PRO A 115 11.00 -2.51 0.48
CA PRO A 115 10.02 -1.81 1.30
C PRO A 115 9.73 -0.37 0.85
N ILE A 116 8.47 0.00 0.99
CA ILE A 116 8.00 1.39 1.01
C ILE A 116 7.50 1.64 2.43
N THR A 117 8.09 2.61 3.12
CA THR A 117 7.80 2.89 4.53
C THR A 117 7.46 4.34 4.73
N GLY A 118 6.35 4.64 5.39
CA GLY A 118 5.87 6.00 5.49
C GLY A 118 4.64 6.18 6.38
N LYS A 119 3.91 7.24 6.10
CA LYS A 119 2.67 7.61 6.75
C LYS A 119 1.56 7.84 5.74
N ALA A 120 0.35 7.46 6.12
CA ALA A 120 -0.87 7.85 5.43
C ALA A 120 -1.66 8.82 6.30
N HIS A 121 -2.30 9.76 5.63
CA HIS A 121 -3.19 10.75 6.21
C HIS A 121 -4.48 10.71 5.41
N VAL A 122 -5.57 10.42 6.11
CA VAL A 122 -6.87 10.22 5.48
C VAL A 122 -7.86 11.19 6.09
N SER A 123 -8.63 11.86 5.23
CA SER A 123 -9.70 12.74 5.65
C SER A 123 -10.94 12.56 4.82
N TYR A 124 -12.09 12.84 5.42
CA TYR A 124 -13.36 12.94 4.72
C TYR A 124 -14.30 13.93 5.41
N ILE A 125 -15.31 14.38 4.67
CA ILE A 125 -16.47 15.10 5.20
C ILE A 125 -17.69 14.20 5.01
N SER A 126 -18.37 13.89 6.10
CA SER A 126 -19.51 12.97 6.10
C SER A 126 -20.68 13.53 5.29
N SER A 127 -21.28 12.69 4.44
CA SER A 127 -22.58 12.92 3.77
C SER A 127 -23.77 12.39 4.59
N GLY A 128 -23.53 11.90 5.81
CA GLY A 128 -24.56 11.29 6.68
C GLY A 128 -24.09 10.03 7.40
N LYS A 129 -22.97 9.43 6.97
CA LYS A 129 -22.36 8.24 7.59
C LYS A 129 -20.98 8.54 8.15
N VAL A 130 -20.64 7.92 9.28
CA VAL A 130 -19.34 7.99 9.93
C VAL A 130 -18.73 6.59 9.94
N ILE A 131 -17.51 6.45 9.44
CA ILE A 131 -16.76 5.20 9.50
C ILE A 131 -16.05 5.07 10.85
N GLY A 132 -16.04 3.87 11.43
CA GLY A 132 -15.22 3.61 12.62
C GLY A 132 -13.74 3.89 12.34
N LEU A 133 -13.08 4.70 13.18
CA LEU A 133 -11.72 5.21 12.93
C LEU A 133 -10.71 4.10 12.61
N SER A 134 -10.74 3.00 13.36
CA SER A 134 -9.86 1.84 13.12
C SER A 134 -10.06 1.16 11.76
N LYS A 135 -11.10 1.49 10.99
CA LYS A 135 -11.31 0.98 9.62
C LYS A 135 -10.49 1.75 8.60
N LEU A 136 -10.25 3.05 8.80
CA LEU A 136 -9.35 3.85 7.96
C LEU A 136 -7.95 3.21 7.95
N ASN A 137 -7.42 2.93 9.14
CA ASN A 137 -6.15 2.22 9.33
C ASN A 137 -6.13 0.85 8.62
N ARG A 138 -7.22 0.08 8.72
CA ARG A 138 -7.30 -1.24 8.08
C ARG A 138 -7.40 -1.17 6.56
N ILE A 139 -8.08 -0.17 6.00
CA ILE A 139 -8.16 0.06 4.55
C ILE A 139 -6.78 0.42 4.00
N VAL A 140 -6.08 1.37 4.64
CA VAL A 140 -4.70 1.71 4.28
C VAL A 140 -3.82 0.47 4.29
N LYS A 141 -3.85 -0.31 5.38
CA LYS A 141 -3.07 -1.55 5.50
C LYS A 141 -3.43 -2.57 4.42
N TYR A 142 -4.72 -2.77 4.14
CA TYR A 142 -5.18 -3.74 3.14
C TYR A 142 -4.61 -3.42 1.75
N TYR A 143 -4.65 -2.16 1.34
CA TYR A 143 -4.08 -1.75 0.05
C TYR A 143 -2.54 -1.69 0.07
N SER A 144 -1.93 -1.37 1.21
CA SER A 144 -0.47 -1.32 1.33
C SER A 144 0.18 -2.71 1.31
N GLN A 145 -0.56 -3.76 1.68
CA GLN A 145 -0.09 -5.16 1.65
C GLN A 145 -0.19 -5.78 0.25
N ARG A 146 0.41 -5.12 -0.74
CA ARG A 146 0.52 -5.54 -2.15
C ARG A 146 1.88 -5.08 -2.70
N PRO A 147 2.37 -5.67 -3.80
CA PRO A 147 3.32 -4.97 -4.66
C PRO A 147 2.64 -3.70 -5.19
N GLN A 148 3.26 -2.53 -4.96
CA GLN A 148 2.64 -1.24 -5.21
C GLN A 148 3.50 -0.25 -5.98
N VAL A 149 2.76 0.68 -6.59
CA VAL A 149 3.18 2.02 -7.03
C VAL A 149 2.45 3.01 -6.12
N GLN A 150 3.13 4.03 -5.59
CA GLN A 150 2.57 4.88 -4.52
C GLN A 150 1.34 5.67 -5.00
N GLU A 151 1.37 6.16 -6.23
CA GLU A 151 0.29 6.86 -6.92
C GLU A 151 -0.96 5.99 -7.01
N ARG A 152 -0.78 4.72 -7.40
CA ARG A 152 -1.86 3.73 -7.46
C ARG A 152 -2.41 3.41 -6.07
N LEU A 153 -1.53 3.23 -5.08
CA LEU A 153 -1.91 2.99 -3.70
C LEU A 153 -2.79 4.13 -3.15
N THR A 154 -2.39 5.38 -3.37
CA THR A 154 -3.18 6.57 -2.98
C THR A 154 -4.56 6.57 -3.61
N THR A 155 -4.61 6.30 -4.93
CA THR A 155 -5.87 6.27 -5.68
C THR A 155 -6.80 5.15 -5.22
N GLN A 156 -6.26 3.96 -4.92
CA GLN A 156 -7.03 2.82 -4.43
C GLN A 156 -7.66 3.09 -3.06
N ILE A 157 -6.90 3.71 -2.15
CA ILE A 157 -7.42 4.10 -0.82
C ILE A 157 -8.51 5.16 -0.97
N TYR A 158 -8.30 6.17 -1.82
CA TYR A 158 -9.29 7.21 -2.09
C TYR A 158 -10.60 6.63 -2.62
N ASN A 159 -10.54 5.80 -3.68
CA ASN A 159 -11.74 5.20 -4.29
C ASN A 159 -12.49 4.30 -3.30
N GLU A 160 -11.78 3.48 -2.51
CA GLU A 160 -12.42 2.65 -1.50
C GLU A 160 -13.19 3.48 -0.47
N LEU A 161 -12.60 4.57 0.00
CA LEU A 161 -13.23 5.42 1.00
C LEU A 161 -14.43 6.17 0.43
N LYS A 162 -14.30 6.68 -0.81
CA LYS A 162 -15.40 7.30 -1.54
C LYS A 162 -16.59 6.34 -1.65
N ASP A 163 -16.36 5.10 -2.04
CA ASP A 163 -17.41 4.08 -2.21
C ASP A 163 -18.05 3.69 -0.87
N ILE A 164 -17.25 3.49 0.18
CA ILE A 164 -17.74 3.12 1.51
C ILE A 164 -18.57 4.23 2.15
N LEU A 165 -18.08 5.46 2.06
CA LEU A 165 -18.66 6.62 2.73
C LEU A 165 -19.78 7.26 1.92
N ASP A 166 -19.91 6.90 0.64
CA ASP A 166 -20.90 7.47 -0.28
C ASP A 166 -20.76 9.01 -0.35
N THR A 167 -19.53 9.46 -0.58
CA THR A 167 -19.17 10.89 -0.69
C THR A 167 -17.91 11.08 -1.53
N ASP A 168 -17.90 12.10 -2.37
CA ASP A 168 -16.70 12.52 -3.11
C ASP A 168 -15.72 13.29 -2.22
N SER A 169 -16.19 13.83 -1.08
CA SER A 169 -15.42 14.63 -0.13
C SER A 169 -14.48 13.76 0.70
N VAL A 170 -13.45 13.24 0.06
CA VAL A 170 -12.36 12.44 0.63
C VAL A 170 -11.02 13.05 0.21
N MET A 171 -10.03 12.96 1.09
CA MET A 171 -8.65 13.33 0.82
C MET A 171 -7.70 12.29 1.40
N VAL A 172 -6.75 11.84 0.59
CA VAL A 172 -5.71 10.88 0.97
C VAL A 172 -4.37 11.48 0.61
N VAL A 173 -3.47 11.54 1.58
CA VAL A 173 -2.06 11.91 1.38
C VAL A 173 -1.19 10.80 1.92
N LEU A 174 -0.27 10.32 1.09
CA LEU A 174 0.78 9.38 1.49
C LEU A 174 2.12 10.08 1.39
N GLU A 175 2.93 9.98 2.45
CA GLU A 175 4.34 10.35 2.43
C GLU A 175 5.15 9.09 2.75
N ALA A 176 6.08 8.71 1.88
CA ALA A 176 6.88 7.51 2.08
C ALA A 176 8.31 7.62 1.57
N LYS A 177 9.19 6.84 2.21
CA LYS A 177 10.53 6.52 1.71
C LYS A 177 10.50 5.20 0.94
N HIS A 178 11.26 5.14 -0.13
CA HIS A 178 11.37 3.99 -1.02
C HIS A 178 12.75 3.37 -0.89
N LEU A 179 12.84 2.14 -0.39
CA LEU A 179 14.15 1.48 -0.25
C LEU A 179 14.77 1.15 -1.61
N CYS A 180 13.98 1.06 -2.68
CA CYS A 180 14.54 0.95 -4.03
C CYS A 180 15.32 2.20 -4.49
N VAL A 181 15.09 3.36 -3.87
CA VAL A 181 15.82 4.61 -4.13
C VAL A 181 16.96 4.79 -3.11
N SER A 182 16.72 4.45 -1.84
CA SER A 182 17.69 4.74 -0.77
C SER A 182 18.72 3.64 -0.52
N SER A 183 18.41 2.36 -0.77
CA SER A 183 19.32 1.25 -0.48
C SER A 183 20.13 0.76 -1.69
N ARG A 184 19.76 1.16 -2.91
CA ARG A 184 20.40 0.76 -4.17
C ARG A 184 20.32 1.88 -5.20
N GLY A 185 20.98 1.70 -6.35
CA GLY A 185 20.96 2.70 -7.42
C GLY A 185 21.56 4.01 -6.95
N ILE A 186 20.76 5.08 -6.96
CA ILE A 186 21.16 6.44 -6.57
C ILE A 186 21.50 6.59 -5.08
N LYS A 187 20.94 5.71 -4.21
CA LYS A 187 21.21 5.68 -2.76
C LYS A 187 20.94 7.00 -2.04
N ASP A 188 19.81 7.65 -2.36
CA ASP A 188 19.39 8.87 -1.68
C ASP A 188 18.59 8.55 -0.40
N TYR A 189 19.17 8.88 0.76
CA TYR A 189 18.57 8.65 2.08
C TYR A 189 17.67 9.79 2.56
N SER A 190 17.79 10.96 1.92
CA SER A 190 17.19 12.21 2.36
C SER A 190 15.78 12.39 1.82
N SER A 191 15.52 11.95 0.59
CA SER A 191 14.22 12.13 -0.05
C SER A 191 13.08 11.31 0.58
N SER A 192 11.89 11.88 0.49
CA SER A 192 10.60 11.21 0.61
C SER A 192 9.73 11.58 -0.59
N THR A 193 8.77 10.73 -0.91
CA THR A 193 7.80 10.95 -1.98
C THR A 193 6.44 11.19 -1.37
N ILE A 194 5.79 12.29 -1.77
CA ILE A 194 4.42 12.62 -1.36
C ILE A 194 3.50 12.44 -2.57
N THR A 195 2.37 11.78 -2.34
CA THR A 195 1.31 11.62 -3.34
C THR A 195 -0.03 11.92 -2.69
N GLU A 196 -0.93 12.53 -3.44
CA GLU A 196 -2.26 12.86 -2.94
C GLU A 196 -3.36 12.53 -3.96
N MET A 197 -4.55 12.24 -3.44
CA MET A 197 -5.78 12.13 -4.21
C MET A 197 -6.92 12.70 -3.37
N TYR A 198 -7.71 13.56 -3.98
CA TYR A 198 -8.80 14.26 -3.31
C TYR A 198 -9.98 14.52 -4.25
N GLY A 199 -11.15 14.78 -3.68
CA GLY A 199 -12.34 15.16 -4.43
C GLY A 199 -13.38 15.87 -3.57
N GLY A 200 -14.53 16.16 -4.18
CA GLY A 200 -15.65 16.85 -3.54
C GLY A 200 -15.22 18.19 -2.92
N ASP A 201 -15.48 18.36 -1.64
CA ASP A 201 -15.13 19.56 -0.88
C ASP A 201 -13.64 19.91 -0.88
N PHE A 202 -12.75 18.92 -1.02
CA PHE A 202 -11.30 19.15 -1.04
C PHE A 202 -10.81 19.74 -2.36
N ASN A 203 -11.67 19.87 -3.37
CA ASN A 203 -11.39 20.68 -4.56
C ASN A 203 -11.33 22.18 -4.25
N ILE A 204 -11.91 22.61 -3.12
CA ILE A 204 -11.83 23.99 -2.64
C ILE A 204 -10.48 24.19 -1.96
N TYR A 205 -9.66 25.09 -2.52
CA TYR A 205 -8.30 25.38 -2.03
C TYR A 205 -8.24 25.61 -0.51
N ASN A 206 -9.15 26.43 0.04
CA ASN A 206 -9.14 26.75 1.48
C ASN A 206 -9.36 25.52 2.36
N LYS A 207 -10.21 24.57 1.96
CA LYS A 207 -10.41 23.32 2.70
C LYS A 207 -9.16 22.45 2.64
N ARG A 208 -8.52 22.39 1.47
CA ARG A 208 -7.27 21.63 1.29
C ARG A 208 -6.11 22.22 2.10
N ASP A 209 -6.00 23.56 2.13
CA ASP A 209 -5.02 24.29 2.94
C ASP A 209 -5.23 24.08 4.44
N GLU A 210 -6.49 24.06 4.91
CA GLU A 210 -6.83 23.70 6.30
C GLU A 210 -6.34 22.29 6.65
N PHE A 211 -6.56 21.30 5.77
CA PHE A 211 -6.06 19.94 5.96
C PHE A 211 -4.53 19.91 6.12
N TYR A 212 -3.77 20.52 5.20
CA TYR A 212 -2.30 20.50 5.28
C TYR A 212 -1.77 21.20 6.54
N LYS A 213 -2.39 22.31 6.96
CA LYS A 213 -2.05 22.97 8.22
C LYS A 213 -2.26 22.05 9.42
N LEU A 214 -3.36 21.30 9.43
CA LEU A 214 -3.66 20.34 10.51
C LEU A 214 -2.71 19.14 10.53
N LEU A 215 -2.21 18.70 9.37
CA LEU A 215 -1.17 17.67 9.30
C LEU A 215 0.12 18.13 10.01
N ASN A 216 0.53 19.37 9.75
CA ASN A 216 1.76 19.96 10.30
C ASN A 216 1.59 20.48 11.73
N SER A 217 0.36 20.62 12.23
CA SER A 217 0.08 21.11 13.58
C SER A 217 -0.09 19.96 14.59
N VAL A 218 0.44 20.14 15.81
CA VAL A 218 0.27 19.28 17.00
C VAL A 218 0.73 17.81 16.80
N ASN A 219 1.90 17.51 17.35
CA ASN A 219 2.26 16.16 17.78
C ASN A 219 1.77 16.03 19.23
N ILE A 220 0.86 15.08 19.47
CA ILE A 220 0.41 14.72 20.84
C ILE A 220 1.45 13.78 21.44
#